data_AF-A0A257JFI0-F1
#
_entry.id   AF-A0A257JFI0-F1
#
_cell.length_a   1.000
_cell.length_b   1.000
_cell.length_c   1.000
_cell.angle_alpha   90.00
_cell.angle_beta   90.00
_cell.angle_gamma   90.00
#
_symmetry.space_group_name_H-M   'P 1'
#
loop_
_entity.id
_entity.type
_entity.pdbx_description
1 polymer ?
#
loop_
_entity_poly.entity_id
_entity_poly.type
_entity_poly.pdbx_seq_one_letter_code
_entity_poly.pdbx_strand_id
1 'polypeptide(L)'
;SLDTFAVDRLFQEPSSLAVMEVASGVESQEYISILAKNLLGEPSSKASSPLEVARALVAVVKGLQPWTLKTQRLSAEARRLRSVIVTASDPHRLLFGDLHPGLISGREPSAEIAREVLGVIDELKRAYSNMLDDLRMLLLTELRIDPSFPKVDQESLRRRAFGIQGLTGDFRMDAFATRLQKFTGIHADIEGIASLAANKPSRDWIDRDLDAARLEIVRLSEAFCRAEGYARLNGKEAEVTLFSIMLKDPSFKQPVYPEFSLLKGERARASALAALINGIIEAAGEEQQVVLGALAQVGLKLVSPQSWNANDEFEGPTVQ
;
A
#
# COMPACT_ATOMS: atom_id res chain seq x y z
N SER A 1 -8.09 11.56 45.28
CA SER A 1 -8.68 12.91 45.21
C SER A 1 -9.84 12.86 44.23
N LEU A 2 -11.04 13.26 44.63
CA LEU A 2 -12.19 13.35 43.71
C LEU A 2 -12.03 14.64 42.90
N ASP A 3 -12.12 14.55 41.57
CA ASP A 3 -12.09 15.74 40.71
C ASP A 3 -13.43 16.49 40.76
N THR A 4 -13.42 17.77 40.38
CA THR A 4 -14.62 18.64 40.41
C THR A 4 -15.76 18.08 39.57
N PHE A 5 -15.44 17.38 38.47
CA PHE A 5 -16.42 16.72 37.61
C PHE A 5 -17.14 15.57 38.33
N ALA A 6 -16.41 14.73 39.07
CA ALA A 6 -17.00 13.66 39.86
C ALA A 6 -17.92 14.22 40.95
N VAL A 7 -17.52 15.33 41.59
CA VAL A 7 -18.35 16.01 42.61
C VAL A 7 -19.65 16.56 42.00
N ASP A 8 -19.57 17.28 40.88
CA ASP A 8 -20.76 17.81 40.19
C ASP A 8 -21.70 16.69 39.73
N ARG A 9 -21.14 15.59 39.21
CA ARG A 9 -21.93 14.46 38.74
C ARG A 9 -22.59 13.67 39.88
N LEU A 10 -21.93 13.61 41.05
CA LEU A 10 -22.52 13.08 42.30
C LEU A 10 -23.75 13.88 42.73
N PHE A 11 -23.75 15.20 42.52
CA PHE A 11 -24.90 16.06 42.83
C PHE A 11 -26.04 15.92 41.82
N GLN A 12 -25.72 15.73 40.53
CA GLN A 12 -26.74 15.66 39.46
C GLN A 12 -27.37 14.26 39.34
N GLU A 13 -26.56 13.21 39.29
CA GLU A 13 -27.02 11.83 39.12
C GLU A 13 -26.21 10.89 40.03
N PRO A 14 -26.57 10.77 41.32
CA PRO A 14 -25.83 9.93 42.28
C PRO A 14 -25.71 8.46 41.84
N SER A 15 -26.72 7.94 41.16
CA SER A 15 -26.76 6.57 40.62
C SER A 15 -25.81 6.34 39.43
N SER A 16 -25.19 7.39 38.88
CA SER A 16 -24.24 7.29 37.78
C SER A 16 -22.79 7.05 38.23
N LEU A 17 -22.53 7.04 39.55
CA LEU A 17 -21.19 6.88 40.13
C LEU A 17 -21.17 5.72 41.14
N ALA A 18 -20.07 4.94 41.10
CA ALA A 18 -19.79 3.86 42.04
C ALA A 18 -18.39 4.04 42.64
N VAL A 19 -18.24 3.70 43.93
CA VAL A 19 -16.94 3.72 44.64
C VAL A 19 -16.46 2.29 44.81
N MET A 20 -15.22 2.02 44.40
CA MET A 20 -14.57 0.71 44.53
C MET A 20 -13.23 0.88 45.24
N GLU A 21 -13.01 0.09 46.28
CA GLU A 21 -11.71 -0.04 46.92
C GLU A 21 -10.84 -1.01 46.12
N VAL A 22 -9.63 -0.58 45.74
CA VAL A 22 -8.71 -1.36 44.90
C VAL A 22 -7.48 -1.71 45.73
N ALA A 23 -7.36 -2.98 46.11
CA ALA A 23 -6.14 -3.52 46.72
C ALA A 23 -5.17 -3.94 45.60
N SER A 24 -4.07 -3.18 45.42
CA SER A 24 -3.11 -3.42 44.33
C SER A 24 -2.01 -4.41 44.75
N GLY A 25 -1.94 -5.58 44.12
CA GLY A 25 -0.78 -6.48 44.22
C GLY A 25 0.46 -5.95 43.48
N VAL A 26 1.64 -6.50 43.78
CA VAL A 26 2.92 -6.08 43.17
C VAL A 26 2.92 -6.28 41.64
N GLU A 27 2.39 -7.40 41.15
CA GLU A 27 2.30 -7.69 39.70
C GLU A 27 1.35 -6.71 38.98
N SER A 28 0.25 -6.32 39.63
CA SER A 28 -0.66 -5.30 39.12
C SER A 28 0.00 -3.92 39.04
N GLN A 29 0.90 -3.57 39.97
CA GLN A 29 1.64 -2.31 39.90
C GLN A 29 2.65 -2.32 38.74
N GLU A 30 3.34 -3.43 38.51
CA GLU A 30 4.28 -3.55 37.40
C GLU A 30 3.56 -3.45 36.04
N TYR A 31 2.43 -4.15 35.88
CA TYR A 31 1.56 -4.07 34.71
C TYR A 31 1.16 -2.62 34.39
N ILE A 32 0.64 -1.89 35.39
CA ILE A 32 0.22 -0.49 35.24
C ILE A 32 1.41 0.41 34.91
N SER A 33 2.56 0.20 35.53
CA SER A 33 3.76 1.02 35.29
C SER A 33 4.27 0.93 33.85
N ILE A 34 4.22 -0.27 33.25
CA ILE A 34 4.65 -0.52 31.87
C ILE A 34 3.69 0.16 30.90
N LEU A 35 2.37 0.03 31.13
CA LEU A 35 1.37 0.69 30.31
C LEU A 35 1.45 2.22 30.42
N ALA A 36 1.57 2.76 31.64
CA ALA A 36 1.69 4.19 31.88
C ALA A 36 2.89 4.79 31.14
N LYS A 37 4.07 4.17 31.25
CA LYS A 37 5.28 4.62 30.56
C LYS A 37 5.09 4.76 29.05
N ASN A 38 4.42 3.79 28.42
CA ASN A 38 4.29 3.74 26.96
C ASN A 38 3.09 4.53 26.42
N LEU A 39 2.03 4.74 27.21
CA LEU A 39 0.84 5.45 26.79
C LEU A 39 0.86 6.94 27.16
N LEU A 40 1.43 7.28 28.32
CA LEU A 40 1.47 8.65 28.85
C LEU A 40 2.82 9.33 28.67
N GLY A 41 3.88 8.58 28.34
CA GLY A 41 5.24 9.11 28.26
C GLY A 41 5.82 9.52 29.62
N GLU A 42 5.18 9.11 30.71
CA GLU A 42 5.63 9.43 32.07
C GLU A 42 6.83 8.55 32.48
N PRO A 43 7.81 9.10 33.21
CA PRO A 43 8.89 8.31 33.77
C PRO A 43 8.31 7.31 34.77
N SER A 44 8.87 6.09 34.79
CA SER A 44 8.45 4.97 35.66
C SER A 44 8.43 5.28 37.17
N SER A 45 8.98 6.43 37.60
CA SER A 45 8.98 6.91 38.97
C SER A 45 7.69 7.63 39.40
N LYS A 46 6.81 7.99 38.45
CA LYS A 46 5.51 8.58 38.77
C LYS A 46 4.47 7.47 38.90
N ALA A 47 3.83 7.36 40.06
CA ALA A 47 2.74 6.43 40.29
C ALA A 47 1.50 6.91 39.53
N SER A 48 1.36 6.53 38.26
CA SER A 48 0.14 6.80 37.49
C SER A 48 -0.98 5.90 38.00
N SER A 49 -2.18 6.47 38.16
CA SER A 49 -3.34 5.70 38.59
C SER A 49 -3.83 4.77 37.48
N PRO A 50 -4.41 3.60 37.81
CA PRO A 50 -5.05 2.74 36.81
C PRO A 50 -6.08 3.50 35.95
N LEU A 51 -6.81 4.43 36.56
CA LEU A 51 -7.78 5.26 35.83
C LEU A 51 -7.13 6.12 34.73
N GLU A 52 -5.97 6.72 34.98
CA GLU A 52 -5.24 7.51 33.98
C GLU A 52 -4.76 6.63 32.83
N VAL A 53 -4.24 5.43 33.13
CA VAL A 53 -3.82 4.46 32.10
C VAL A 53 -4.98 4.01 31.24
N ALA A 54 -6.12 3.68 31.85
CA ALA A 54 -7.33 3.30 31.13
C ALA A 54 -7.84 4.44 30.22
N ARG A 55 -7.88 5.68 30.74
CA ARG A 55 -8.27 6.86 29.95
C ARG A 55 -7.32 7.07 28.77
N ALA A 56 -6.02 6.95 28.97
CA ALA A 56 -5.03 7.08 27.90
C ALA A 56 -5.21 6.01 26.83
N LEU A 57 -5.45 4.75 27.22
CA LEU A 57 -5.69 3.65 26.31
C LEU A 57 -6.94 3.88 25.44
N VAL A 58 -8.04 4.29 26.06
CA VAL A 58 -9.29 4.63 25.35
C VAL A 58 -9.07 5.81 24.40
N ALA A 59 -8.36 6.85 24.85
CA ALA A 59 -8.06 8.02 24.02
C ALA A 59 -7.22 7.67 22.79
N VAL A 60 -6.20 6.81 22.96
CA VAL A 60 -5.37 6.32 21.86
C VAL A 60 -6.22 5.59 20.83
N VAL A 61 -7.05 4.62 21.24
CA VAL A 61 -7.84 3.83 20.29
C VAL A 61 -8.94 4.66 19.65
N LYS A 62 -9.69 5.47 20.41
CA LYS A 62 -10.75 6.32 19.85
C LYS A 62 -10.22 7.45 18.96
N GLY A 63 -8.95 7.84 19.12
CA GLY A 63 -8.27 8.80 18.27
C GLY A 63 -7.72 8.22 16.95
N LEU A 64 -7.79 6.90 16.74
CA LEU A 64 -7.36 6.27 15.49
C LEU A 64 -8.28 6.66 14.33
N GLN A 65 -7.77 6.51 13.11
CA GLN A 65 -8.56 6.74 11.90
C GLN A 65 -9.82 5.85 11.87
N PRO A 66 -10.99 6.37 11.43
CA PRO A 66 -12.24 5.63 11.48
C PRO A 66 -12.21 4.27 10.78
N TRP A 67 -11.41 4.13 9.72
CA TRP A 67 -11.22 2.85 9.04
C TRP A 67 -10.58 1.79 9.94
N THR A 68 -9.56 2.15 10.73
CA THR A 68 -8.91 1.24 11.71
C THR A 68 -9.92 0.71 12.73
N LEU A 69 -10.92 1.53 13.08
CA LEU A 69 -11.98 1.14 14.00
C LEU A 69 -12.97 0.13 13.41
N LYS A 70 -13.04 0.01 12.08
CA LYS A 70 -14.04 -0.81 11.35
C LYS A 70 -13.43 -2.03 10.66
N THR A 71 -12.16 -1.98 10.29
CA THR A 71 -11.50 -2.99 9.45
C THR A 71 -11.50 -4.39 10.09
N GLN A 72 -11.56 -5.42 9.26
CA GLN A 72 -11.42 -6.83 9.64
C GLN A 72 -10.02 -7.39 9.33
N ARG A 73 -9.11 -6.56 8.79
CA ARG A 73 -7.75 -6.96 8.34
C ARG A 73 -6.71 -7.02 9.46
N LEU A 74 -7.11 -6.66 10.67
CA LEU A 74 -6.28 -6.73 11.87
C LEU A 74 -6.21 -8.17 12.41
N SER A 75 -5.19 -8.46 13.22
CA SER A 75 -5.09 -9.70 13.98
C SER A 75 -6.34 -9.98 14.82
N ALA A 76 -6.57 -11.24 15.19
CA ALA A 76 -7.73 -11.59 15.99
C ALA A 76 -7.70 -10.87 17.35
N GLU A 77 -6.51 -10.73 17.91
CA GLU A 77 -6.17 -10.04 19.14
C GLU A 77 -6.46 -8.54 19.02
N ALA A 78 -5.99 -7.87 17.96
CA ALA A 78 -6.26 -6.46 17.72
C ALA A 78 -7.75 -6.16 17.52
N ARG A 79 -8.48 -7.03 16.81
CA ARG A 79 -9.95 -6.87 16.65
C ARG A 79 -10.68 -6.99 17.98
N ARG A 80 -10.29 -7.94 18.83
CA ARG A 80 -10.85 -8.13 20.18
C ARG A 80 -10.53 -6.93 21.07
N LEU A 81 -9.25 -6.56 21.18
CA LEU A 81 -8.78 -5.44 21.98
C LEU A 81 -9.51 -4.15 21.61
N ARG A 82 -9.57 -3.84 20.31
CA ARG A 82 -10.31 -2.68 19.79
C ARG A 82 -11.78 -2.72 20.21
N SER A 83 -12.46 -3.85 20.02
CA SER A 83 -13.88 -3.98 20.37
C SER A 83 -14.11 -3.70 21.86
N VAL A 84 -13.31 -4.33 22.72
CA VAL A 84 -13.36 -4.16 24.18
C VAL A 84 -13.17 -2.70 24.55
N ILE A 85 -12.12 -2.04 24.05
CA ILE A 85 -11.82 -0.64 24.38
C ILE A 85 -12.92 0.32 23.90
N VAL A 86 -13.48 0.08 22.71
CA VAL A 86 -14.53 0.95 22.16
C VAL A 86 -15.83 0.84 22.96
N THR A 87 -16.18 -0.36 23.45
CA THR A 87 -17.42 -0.63 24.21
C THR A 87 -17.27 -0.48 25.72
N ALA A 88 -16.06 -0.30 26.25
CA ALA A 88 -15.80 -0.26 27.69
C ALA A 88 -16.55 0.88 28.38
N SER A 89 -17.29 0.54 29.44
CA SER A 89 -17.99 1.48 30.32
C SER A 89 -17.30 1.68 31.67
N ASP A 90 -16.44 0.73 32.07
CA ASP A 90 -15.73 0.73 33.35
C ASP A 90 -14.20 0.66 33.10
N PRO A 91 -13.44 1.73 33.41
CA PRO A 91 -12.00 1.78 33.23
C PRO A 91 -11.20 0.76 34.07
N HIS A 92 -11.68 0.40 35.25
CA HIS A 92 -11.02 -0.57 36.12
C HIS A 92 -11.24 -1.98 35.58
N ARG A 93 -12.49 -2.32 35.26
CA ARG A 93 -12.83 -3.60 34.61
C ARG A 93 -12.11 -3.74 33.27
N LEU A 94 -11.97 -2.67 32.50
CA LEU A 94 -11.18 -2.68 31.27
C LEU A 94 -9.77 -3.22 31.55
N LEU A 95 -9.02 -2.58 32.45
CA LEU A 95 -7.62 -2.91 32.70
C LEU A 95 -7.40 -4.29 33.32
N PHE A 96 -8.20 -4.66 34.31
CA PHE A 96 -7.95 -5.87 35.11
C PHE A 96 -8.87 -7.05 34.76
N GLY A 97 -9.89 -6.82 33.93
CA GLY A 97 -10.94 -7.79 33.65
C GLY A 97 -11.27 -8.00 32.18
N ASP A 98 -11.22 -7.00 31.31
CA ASP A 98 -11.59 -7.18 29.90
C ASP A 98 -10.35 -7.29 28.99
N LEU A 99 -9.26 -6.57 29.31
CA LEU A 99 -7.98 -6.67 28.61
C LEU A 99 -7.24 -7.99 28.88
N HIS A 100 -7.57 -8.66 29.97
CA HIS A 100 -6.71 -9.64 30.60
C HIS A 100 -7.13 -11.11 30.36
N PRO A 101 -8.40 -11.49 30.49
CA PRO A 101 -8.89 -12.82 30.10
C PRO A 101 -9.19 -12.93 28.60
N GLY A 102 -9.35 -11.80 27.89
CA GLY A 102 -9.87 -11.76 26.52
C GLY A 102 -8.83 -11.85 25.40
N LEU A 103 -7.56 -11.59 25.71
CA LEU A 103 -6.48 -11.54 24.72
C LEU A 103 -5.63 -12.81 24.72
N ILE A 104 -5.11 -13.25 25.87
CA ILE A 104 -4.24 -14.43 25.94
C ILE A 104 -4.46 -15.16 27.28
N SER A 105 -5.19 -16.27 27.24
CA SER A 105 -5.10 -17.40 28.19
C SER A 105 -5.25 -17.13 29.70
N GLY A 106 -6.16 -16.26 30.15
CA GLY A 106 -6.60 -16.21 31.56
C GLY A 106 -5.49 -16.09 32.63
N ARG A 107 -4.36 -15.46 32.28
CA ARG A 107 -3.18 -15.29 33.16
C ARG A 107 -3.27 -13.99 33.94
N GLU A 108 -2.93 -13.96 35.24
CA GLU A 108 -2.89 -12.78 36.14
C GLU A 108 -2.09 -11.56 35.59
N PRO A 109 -2.44 -10.29 35.97
CA PRO A 109 -1.90 -9.10 35.33
C PRO A 109 -0.40 -9.04 35.54
N SER A 110 0.37 -9.06 34.46
CA SER A 110 1.83 -9.20 34.52
C SER A 110 2.53 -8.31 33.50
N ALA A 111 3.84 -8.16 33.66
CA ALA A 111 4.68 -7.44 32.70
C ALA A 111 4.63 -8.03 31.28
N GLU A 112 4.40 -9.34 31.15
CA GLU A 112 4.25 -10.01 29.85
C GLU A 112 2.98 -9.54 29.15
N ILE A 113 1.84 -9.58 29.83
CA ILE A 113 0.55 -9.13 29.30
C ILE A 113 0.59 -7.65 28.95
N ALA A 114 1.25 -6.82 29.77
CA ALA A 114 1.42 -5.40 29.44
C ALA A 114 2.14 -5.21 28.10
N ARG A 115 3.20 -5.98 27.83
CA ARG A 115 3.95 -5.93 26.57
C ARG A 115 3.13 -6.44 25.39
N GLU A 116 2.36 -7.50 25.57
CA GLU A 116 1.44 -8.02 24.54
C GLU A 116 0.39 -6.98 24.16
N VAL A 117 -0.30 -6.38 25.16
CA VAL A 117 -1.28 -5.30 24.94
C VAL A 117 -0.64 -4.14 24.18
N LEU A 118 0.58 -3.73 24.54
CA LEU A 118 1.29 -2.67 23.83
C LEU A 118 1.63 -3.03 22.38
N GLY A 119 2.02 -4.29 22.11
CA GLY A 119 2.25 -4.78 20.76
C GLY A 119 0.99 -4.72 19.90
N VAL A 120 -0.16 -5.12 20.46
CA VAL A 120 -1.45 -5.04 19.77
C VAL A 120 -1.89 -3.58 19.56
N ILE A 121 -1.63 -2.68 20.51
CA ILE A 121 -1.88 -1.24 20.34
C ILE A 121 -0.99 -0.65 19.24
N ASP A 122 0.27 -1.06 19.13
CA ASP A 122 1.16 -0.64 18.05
C ASP A 122 0.67 -1.13 16.68
N GLU A 123 0.14 -2.36 16.59
CA GLU A 123 -0.54 -2.85 15.38
C GLU A 123 -1.71 -1.93 14.98
N LEU A 124 -2.59 -1.60 15.94
CA LEU A 124 -3.71 -0.69 15.69
C LEU A 124 -3.24 0.70 15.22
N LYS A 125 -2.19 1.25 15.84
CA LYS A 125 -1.61 2.56 15.45
C LYS A 125 -1.06 2.54 14.03
N ARG A 126 -0.39 1.45 13.63
CA ARG A 126 0.26 1.32 12.31
C ARG A 126 -0.67 0.84 11.20
N ALA A 127 -1.84 0.29 11.53
CA ALA A 127 -2.75 -0.29 10.54
C ALA A 127 -3.08 0.68 9.40
N TYR A 128 -3.38 1.95 9.71
CA TYR A 128 -3.74 2.94 8.69
C TYR A 128 -2.55 3.32 7.81
N SER A 129 -1.38 3.59 8.41
CA SER A 129 -0.17 3.92 7.66
C SER A 129 0.26 2.76 6.75
N ASN A 130 0.23 1.53 7.26
CA ASN A 130 0.58 0.33 6.48
C ASN A 130 -0.37 0.15 5.30
N MET A 131 -1.67 0.38 5.51
CA MET A 131 -2.66 0.33 4.44
C MET A 131 -2.38 1.39 3.36
N LEU A 132 -2.00 2.61 3.73
CA LEU A 132 -1.60 3.63 2.77
C LEU A 132 -0.29 3.27 2.06
N ASP A 133 0.67 2.66 2.75
CA ASP A 133 1.91 2.18 2.14
C ASP A 133 1.65 1.08 1.11
N ASP A 134 0.71 0.17 1.36
CA ASP A 134 0.28 -0.82 0.37
C ASP A 134 -0.31 -0.16 -0.89
N LEU A 135 -1.17 0.85 -0.71
CA LEU A 135 -1.74 1.59 -1.82
C LEU A 135 -0.67 2.38 -2.59
N ARG A 136 0.33 2.92 -1.88
CA ARG A 136 1.50 3.59 -2.47
C ARG A 136 2.29 2.63 -3.33
N MET A 137 2.62 1.44 -2.82
CA MET A 137 3.34 0.43 -3.58
C MET A 137 2.57 0.06 -4.84
N LEU A 138 1.27 -0.24 -4.73
CA LEU A 138 0.40 -0.54 -5.87
C LEU A 138 0.43 0.59 -6.91
N LEU A 139 0.16 1.83 -6.49
CA LEU A 139 0.15 2.98 -7.39
C LEU A 139 1.48 3.15 -8.14
N LEU A 140 2.61 3.09 -7.43
CA LEU A 140 3.92 3.29 -8.03
C LEU A 140 4.24 2.17 -9.02
N THR A 141 3.98 0.91 -8.65
CA THR A 141 4.17 -0.24 -9.54
C THR A 141 3.37 -0.09 -10.82
N GLU A 142 2.08 0.24 -10.73
CA GLU A 142 1.22 0.40 -11.91
C GLU A 142 1.59 1.61 -12.78
N LEU A 143 2.16 2.66 -12.19
CA LEU A 143 2.72 3.79 -12.90
C LEU A 143 4.14 3.52 -13.46
N ARG A 144 4.66 2.29 -13.31
CA ARG A 144 6.02 1.88 -13.71
C ARG A 144 7.11 2.70 -13.04
N ILE A 145 6.90 3.05 -11.78
CA ILE A 145 7.88 3.68 -10.90
C ILE A 145 8.32 2.62 -9.90
N ASP A 146 9.63 2.38 -9.82
CA ASP A 146 10.16 1.40 -8.87
C ASP A 146 9.91 1.89 -7.43
N PRO A 147 9.09 1.16 -6.64
CA PRO A 147 8.73 1.57 -5.28
C PRO A 147 9.88 1.46 -4.28
N SER A 148 10.98 0.80 -4.66
CA SER A 148 12.16 0.55 -3.81
C SER A 148 13.05 1.78 -3.66
N PHE A 149 12.95 2.76 -4.57
CA PHE A 149 13.76 3.97 -4.47
C PHE A 149 13.27 4.88 -3.34
N PRO A 150 14.18 5.39 -2.47
CA PRO A 150 13.80 6.23 -1.33
C PRO A 150 13.09 7.53 -1.72
N LYS A 151 13.30 8.00 -2.96
CA LYS A 151 12.67 9.19 -3.52
C LYS A 151 12.05 8.82 -4.85
N VAL A 152 10.74 9.05 -4.95
CA VAL A 152 10.03 9.06 -6.23
C VAL A 152 10.64 10.17 -7.09
N ASP A 153 10.89 9.90 -8.37
CA ASP A 153 11.26 10.94 -9.33
C ASP A 153 10.03 11.83 -9.62
N GLN A 154 9.80 12.77 -8.70
CA GLN A 154 8.67 13.70 -8.71
C GLN A 154 8.64 14.52 -10.00
N GLU A 155 9.81 14.88 -10.54
CA GLU A 155 9.88 15.70 -11.75
C GLU A 155 9.46 14.92 -13.00
N SER A 156 9.88 13.66 -13.11
CA SER A 156 9.41 12.77 -14.16
C SER A 156 7.91 12.54 -14.07
N LEU A 157 7.39 12.19 -12.89
CA LEU A 157 5.95 11.97 -12.68
C LEU A 157 5.12 13.23 -12.99
N ARG A 158 5.61 14.41 -12.59
CA ARG A 158 4.97 15.70 -12.86
C ARG A 158 4.90 15.99 -14.36
N ARG A 159 5.99 15.77 -15.11
CA ARG A 159 6.03 15.95 -16.57
C ARG A 159 5.07 14.99 -17.27
N ARG A 160 5.11 13.71 -16.91
CA ARG A 160 4.18 12.67 -17.38
C ARG A 160 2.71 13.09 -17.18
N ALA A 161 2.38 13.50 -15.96
CA ALA A 161 1.01 13.88 -15.61
C ALA A 161 0.56 15.22 -16.24
N PHE A 162 1.47 16.15 -16.53
CA PHE A 162 1.19 17.34 -17.32
C PHE A 162 0.89 17.02 -18.78
N GLY A 163 1.49 15.96 -19.33
CA GLY A 163 1.19 15.45 -20.67
C GLY A 163 -0.28 15.06 -20.85
N ILE A 164 -0.86 14.43 -19.84
CA ILE A 164 -2.20 13.80 -19.90
C ILE A 164 -3.36 14.77 -19.71
N GLN A 165 -3.17 15.88 -18.99
CA GLN A 165 -4.27 16.83 -18.72
C GLN A 165 -4.95 17.31 -20.02
N GLY A 166 -6.27 17.14 -20.09
CA GLY A 166 -7.12 17.53 -21.21
C GLY A 166 -6.96 16.65 -22.46
N LEU A 167 -6.19 15.57 -22.41
CA LEU A 167 -5.93 14.70 -23.56
C LEU A 167 -7.09 13.74 -23.84
N THR A 168 -7.71 13.19 -22.79
CA THR A 168 -8.70 12.11 -22.91
C THR A 168 -10.15 12.61 -22.86
N GLY A 169 -10.38 13.85 -22.41
CA GLY A 169 -11.73 14.37 -22.13
C GLY A 169 -12.42 13.73 -20.93
N ASP A 170 -11.72 12.86 -20.18
CA ASP A 170 -12.25 12.21 -18.98
C ASP A 170 -11.87 13.00 -17.72
N PHE A 171 -12.87 13.58 -17.07
CA PHE A 171 -12.69 14.36 -15.84
C PHE A 171 -12.05 13.55 -14.70
N ARG A 172 -12.28 12.24 -14.60
CA ARG A 172 -11.63 11.39 -13.58
C ARG A 172 -10.15 11.24 -13.88
N MET A 173 -9.79 11.04 -15.15
CA MET A 173 -8.41 10.98 -15.61
C MET A 173 -7.67 12.29 -15.35
N ASP A 174 -8.31 13.44 -15.64
CA ASP A 174 -7.75 14.76 -15.34
C ASP A 174 -7.58 15.00 -13.83
N ALA A 175 -8.55 14.56 -13.02
CA ALA A 175 -8.46 14.66 -11.57
C ALA A 175 -7.35 13.76 -10.99
N PHE A 176 -7.09 12.60 -11.59
CA PHE A 176 -5.98 11.72 -11.24
C PHE A 176 -4.63 12.33 -11.65
N ALA A 177 -4.50 12.79 -12.90
CA ALA A 177 -3.30 13.47 -13.39
C ALA A 177 -2.95 14.71 -12.56
N THR A 178 -3.95 15.51 -12.17
CA THR A 178 -3.76 16.70 -11.32
C THR A 178 -3.21 16.34 -9.93
N ARG A 179 -3.64 15.21 -9.34
CA ARG A 179 -3.09 14.71 -8.08
C ARG A 179 -1.65 14.23 -8.28
N LEU A 180 -1.37 13.49 -9.37
CA LEU A 180 -0.02 13.02 -9.69
C LEU A 180 0.98 14.16 -9.91
N GLN A 181 0.56 15.30 -10.47
CA GLN A 181 1.44 16.47 -10.61
C GLN A 181 1.91 17.07 -9.29
N LYS A 182 1.10 16.93 -8.23
CA LYS A 182 1.41 17.43 -6.88
C LYS A 182 1.96 16.33 -5.96
N PHE A 183 2.16 15.13 -6.51
CA PHE A 183 2.53 13.96 -5.73
C PHE A 183 3.95 14.08 -5.21
N THR A 184 4.07 14.10 -3.88
CA THR A 184 5.35 14.10 -3.16
C THR A 184 5.71 12.72 -2.61
N GLY A 185 4.72 11.82 -2.48
CA GLY A 185 4.89 10.46 -1.98
C GLY A 185 4.53 10.29 -0.51
N ILE A 186 4.02 11.33 0.15
CA ILE A 186 3.55 11.25 1.54
C ILE A 186 2.17 10.58 1.63
N HIS A 187 1.81 10.11 2.82
CA HIS A 187 0.52 9.46 3.10
C HIS A 187 -0.69 10.31 2.71
N ALA A 188 -0.63 11.64 2.85
CA ALA A 188 -1.71 12.53 2.45
C ALA A 188 -1.99 12.51 0.93
N ASP A 189 -0.97 12.37 0.10
CA ASP A 189 -1.14 12.29 -1.36
C ASP A 189 -1.85 10.99 -1.73
N ILE A 190 -1.44 9.88 -1.10
CA ILE A 190 -2.03 8.56 -1.30
C ILE A 190 -3.47 8.52 -0.82
N GLU A 191 -3.76 9.11 0.34
CA GLU A 191 -5.11 9.25 0.85
C GLU A 191 -6.01 10.02 -0.13
N GLY A 192 -5.47 11.09 -0.73
CA GLY A 192 -6.18 11.88 -1.74
C GLY A 192 -6.46 11.11 -3.04
N ILE A 193 -5.54 10.26 -3.48
CA ILE A 193 -5.70 9.39 -4.65
C ILE A 193 -6.67 8.24 -4.34
N ALA A 194 -6.52 7.59 -3.20
CA ALA A 194 -7.42 6.53 -2.74
C ALA A 194 -8.85 7.06 -2.56
N SER A 195 -9.02 8.31 -2.10
CA SER A 195 -10.34 8.94 -1.98
C SER A 195 -11.00 9.19 -3.34
N LEU A 196 -10.22 9.57 -4.35
CA LEU A 196 -10.70 9.67 -5.73
C LEU A 196 -11.15 8.30 -6.25
N ALA A 197 -10.31 7.28 -6.05
CA ALA A 197 -10.56 5.92 -6.51
C ALA A 197 -11.79 5.29 -5.83
N ALA A 198 -11.90 5.44 -4.51
CA ALA A 198 -13.05 4.99 -3.71
C ALA A 198 -14.32 5.83 -3.93
N ASN A 199 -14.19 7.04 -4.52
CA ASN A 199 -15.23 8.05 -4.58
C ASN A 199 -15.85 8.37 -3.20
N LYS A 200 -15.02 8.37 -2.15
CA LYS A 200 -15.41 8.57 -0.74
C LYS A 200 -14.25 9.17 0.06
N PRO A 201 -14.51 10.04 1.05
CA PRO A 201 -13.47 10.53 1.94
C PRO A 201 -12.99 9.44 2.90
N SER A 202 -11.75 9.56 3.38
CA SER A 202 -11.07 8.58 4.25
C SER A 202 -11.83 8.19 5.52
N ARG A 203 -12.55 9.14 6.13
CA ARG A 203 -13.39 8.92 7.32
C ARG A 203 -14.54 7.91 7.12
N ASP A 204 -14.99 7.73 5.87
CA ASP A 204 -16.14 6.90 5.53
C ASP A 204 -15.74 5.53 4.98
N TRP A 205 -14.44 5.25 4.89
CA TRP A 205 -13.94 3.99 4.32
C TRP A 205 -14.27 2.77 5.18
N ILE A 206 -14.59 1.69 4.47
CA ILE A 206 -14.59 0.31 4.95
C ILE A 206 -13.69 -0.55 4.05
N ASP A 207 -13.40 -1.78 4.45
CA ASP A 207 -12.50 -2.67 3.69
C ASP A 207 -12.92 -2.84 2.23
N ARG A 208 -14.23 -2.97 1.98
CA ARG A 208 -14.78 -3.10 0.62
C ARG A 208 -14.51 -1.86 -0.25
N ASP A 209 -14.52 -0.66 0.35
CA ASP A 209 -14.22 0.57 -0.38
C ASP A 209 -12.74 0.62 -0.76
N LEU A 210 -11.85 0.12 0.10
CA LEU A 210 -10.42 0.00 -0.20
C LEU A 210 -10.13 -1.05 -1.28
N ASP A 211 -10.88 -2.16 -1.31
CA ASP A 211 -10.78 -3.14 -2.39
C ASP A 211 -11.19 -2.55 -3.73
N ALA A 212 -12.29 -1.80 -3.75
CA ALA A 212 -12.72 -1.05 -4.94
C ALA A 212 -11.68 0.01 -5.35
N ALA A 213 -11.12 0.74 -4.37
CA ALA A 213 -10.09 1.73 -4.62
C ALA A 213 -8.81 1.13 -5.22
N ARG A 214 -8.37 -0.05 -4.74
CA ARG A 214 -7.22 -0.77 -5.32
C ARG A 214 -7.43 -1.09 -6.79
N LEU A 215 -8.59 -1.65 -7.15
CA LEU A 215 -8.92 -1.95 -8.54
C LEU A 215 -8.98 -0.68 -9.41
N GLU A 216 -9.57 0.39 -8.88
CA GLU A 216 -9.69 1.65 -9.61
C GLU A 216 -8.33 2.37 -9.75
N ILE A 217 -7.42 2.25 -8.77
CA ILE A 217 -6.03 2.71 -8.89
C ILE A 217 -5.33 2.01 -10.05
N VAL A 218 -5.46 0.68 -10.15
CA VAL A 218 -4.89 -0.09 -11.28
C VAL A 218 -5.48 0.42 -12.60
N ARG A 219 -6.81 0.52 -12.71
CA ARG A 219 -7.47 0.99 -13.92
C ARG A 219 -7.02 2.40 -14.33
N LEU A 220 -6.96 3.33 -13.39
CA LEU A 220 -6.54 4.73 -13.65
C LEU A 220 -5.07 4.79 -14.07
N SER A 221 -4.18 4.02 -13.42
CA SER A 221 -2.77 3.95 -13.77
C SER A 221 -2.54 3.34 -15.15
N GLU A 222 -3.26 2.28 -15.51
CA GLU A 222 -3.19 1.72 -16.86
C GLU A 222 -3.72 2.70 -17.91
N ALA A 223 -4.86 3.35 -17.64
CA ALA A 223 -5.42 4.36 -18.53
C ALA A 223 -4.47 5.55 -18.70
N PHE A 224 -3.80 5.97 -17.62
CA PHE A 224 -2.73 6.96 -17.64
C PHE A 224 -1.61 6.52 -18.60
N CYS A 225 -1.03 5.35 -18.37
CA CYS A 225 0.08 4.82 -19.18
C CYS A 225 -0.30 4.65 -20.67
N ARG A 226 -1.55 4.24 -20.96
CA ARG A 226 -2.06 4.21 -22.35
C ARG A 226 -2.18 5.62 -22.93
N ALA A 227 -2.76 6.56 -22.19
CA ALA A 227 -2.90 7.95 -22.62
C ALA A 227 -1.54 8.61 -22.90
N GLU A 228 -0.49 8.25 -22.16
CA GLU A 228 0.88 8.76 -22.40
C GLU A 228 1.39 8.41 -23.79
N GLY A 229 1.02 7.23 -24.30
CA GLY A 229 1.35 6.83 -25.66
C GLY A 229 0.74 7.73 -26.75
N TYR A 230 -0.42 8.33 -26.48
CA TYR A 230 -1.12 9.23 -27.41
C TYR A 230 -0.74 10.70 -27.25
N ALA A 231 0.01 11.07 -26.20
CA ALA A 231 0.35 12.48 -25.91
C ALA A 231 1.11 13.19 -27.05
N ARG A 232 1.73 12.44 -27.98
CA ARG A 232 2.33 12.97 -29.22
C ARG A 232 1.35 13.74 -30.10
N LEU A 233 0.05 13.41 -30.04
CA LEU A 233 -0.98 14.03 -30.88
C LEU A 233 -1.20 15.52 -30.57
N ASN A 234 -0.73 16.01 -29.41
CA ASN A 234 -0.93 17.39 -28.95
C ASN A 234 0.37 18.24 -28.93
N GLY A 235 1.43 17.85 -29.64
CA GLY A 235 2.65 18.67 -29.77
C GLY A 235 3.50 18.82 -28.51
N LYS A 236 3.25 18.01 -27.47
CA LYS A 236 4.07 17.92 -26.25
C LYS A 236 5.22 16.92 -26.47
N GLU A 237 6.40 17.17 -25.88
CA GLU A 237 7.51 16.22 -25.93
C GLU A 237 7.10 14.85 -25.35
N ALA A 238 7.41 13.78 -26.08
CA ALA A 238 7.00 12.44 -25.71
C ALA A 238 7.93 11.83 -24.65
N GLU A 239 7.43 11.65 -23.43
CA GLU A 239 8.13 10.89 -22.36
C GLU A 239 8.08 9.37 -22.59
N VAL A 240 7.21 8.91 -23.51
CA VAL A 240 6.97 7.50 -23.83
C VAL A 240 7.07 7.27 -25.34
N THR A 241 7.61 6.11 -25.74
CA THR A 241 7.63 5.64 -27.14
C THR A 241 6.89 4.31 -27.24
N LEU A 242 5.80 4.28 -28.03
CA LEU A 242 5.01 3.08 -28.31
C LEU A 242 5.64 2.28 -29.46
N PHE A 243 5.62 0.96 -29.34
CA PHE A 243 6.00 0.00 -30.38
C PHE A 243 4.89 -1.03 -30.56
N SER A 244 4.60 -1.36 -31.82
CA SER A 244 3.79 -2.51 -32.20
C SER A 244 4.55 -3.25 -33.29
N ILE A 245 4.77 -4.54 -33.11
CA ILE A 245 5.50 -5.40 -34.04
C ILE A 245 4.55 -6.50 -34.48
N MET A 246 4.55 -6.86 -35.76
CA MET A 246 3.84 -8.05 -36.25
C MET A 246 4.88 -9.10 -36.61
N LEU A 247 4.84 -10.25 -35.93
CA LEU A 247 5.73 -11.38 -36.18
C LEU A 247 4.91 -12.57 -36.65
N LYS A 248 5.19 -13.08 -37.85
CA LYS A 248 4.59 -14.30 -38.38
C LYS A 248 5.70 -15.22 -38.87
N ASP A 249 5.80 -16.37 -38.23
CA ASP A 249 6.72 -17.43 -38.60
C ASP A 249 5.93 -18.73 -38.80
N PRO A 250 6.26 -19.57 -39.80
CA PRO A 250 5.56 -20.83 -40.05
C PRO A 250 5.48 -21.78 -38.84
N SER A 251 6.46 -21.69 -37.93
CA SER A 251 6.52 -22.51 -36.70
C SER A 251 5.41 -22.15 -35.70
N PHE A 252 4.72 -21.03 -35.88
CA PHE A 252 3.65 -20.55 -35.01
C PHE A 252 2.31 -20.54 -35.74
N LYS A 253 1.27 -21.10 -35.11
CA LYS A 253 -0.08 -21.23 -35.70
C LYS A 253 -0.75 -19.87 -36.00
N GLN A 254 -0.41 -18.82 -35.27
CA GLN A 254 -0.99 -17.49 -35.43
C GLN A 254 0.09 -16.41 -35.35
N PRO A 255 -0.07 -15.28 -36.07
CA PRO A 255 0.81 -14.13 -35.92
C PRO A 255 0.79 -13.60 -34.48
N VAL A 256 1.95 -13.17 -33.99
CA VAL A 256 2.12 -12.56 -32.68
C VAL A 256 2.19 -11.04 -32.84
N TYR A 257 1.48 -10.32 -31.97
CA TYR A 257 1.40 -8.86 -31.96
C TYR A 257 1.87 -8.31 -30.60
N PRO A 258 3.19 -8.24 -30.34
CA PRO A 258 3.68 -7.62 -29.13
C PRO A 258 3.47 -6.10 -29.23
N GLU A 259 2.68 -5.57 -28.30
CA GLU A 259 2.55 -4.12 -28.09
C GLU A 259 3.21 -3.75 -26.77
N PHE A 260 4.14 -2.80 -26.81
CA PHE A 260 4.85 -2.33 -25.63
C PHE A 260 5.20 -0.86 -25.74
N SER A 261 5.54 -0.25 -24.60
CA SER A 261 5.94 1.14 -24.52
C SER A 261 7.22 1.28 -23.71
N LEU A 262 8.10 2.16 -24.14
CA LEU A 262 9.35 2.49 -23.45
C LEU A 262 9.28 3.91 -22.91
N LEU A 263 9.45 4.06 -21.60
CA LEU A 263 9.75 5.34 -20.95
C LEU A 263 11.10 5.89 -21.44
N LYS A 264 11.34 7.19 -21.27
CA LYS A 264 12.61 7.84 -21.67
C LYS A 264 13.87 7.09 -21.18
N GLY A 265 13.89 6.67 -19.91
CA GLY A 265 15.01 5.88 -19.36
C GLY A 265 15.12 4.46 -19.91
N GLU A 266 13.99 3.82 -20.21
CA GLU A 266 13.94 2.49 -20.85
C GLU A 266 14.41 2.56 -22.30
N ARG A 267 14.04 3.62 -23.02
CA ARG A 267 14.49 3.88 -24.39
C ARG A 267 16.00 4.05 -24.45
N ALA A 268 16.59 4.76 -23.50
CA ALA A 268 18.06 4.91 -23.42
C ALA A 268 18.75 3.54 -23.22
N ARG A 269 18.23 2.72 -22.30
CA ARG A 269 18.73 1.34 -22.09
C ARG A 269 18.54 0.46 -23.32
N ALA A 270 17.38 0.51 -23.97
CA ALA A 270 17.11 -0.22 -25.21
C ALA A 270 18.04 0.22 -26.35
N SER A 271 18.33 1.51 -26.46
CA SER A 271 19.28 2.03 -27.46
C SER A 271 20.71 1.56 -27.20
N ALA A 272 21.14 1.48 -25.94
CA ALA A 272 22.44 0.93 -25.58
C ALA A 272 22.53 -0.56 -25.91
N LEU A 273 21.47 -1.33 -25.62
CA LEU A 273 21.39 -2.74 -25.99
C LEU A 273 21.39 -2.93 -27.51
N ALA A 274 20.66 -2.09 -28.25
CA ALA A 274 20.64 -2.11 -29.70
C ALA A 274 22.02 -1.86 -30.31
N ALA A 275 22.83 -0.97 -29.71
CA ALA A 275 24.21 -0.73 -30.15
C ALA A 275 25.11 -1.97 -29.96
N LEU A 276 24.95 -2.70 -28.85
CA LEU A 276 25.66 -3.97 -28.62
C LEU A 276 25.24 -5.03 -29.65
N ILE A 277 23.94 -5.18 -29.89
CA ILE A 277 23.39 -6.10 -30.89
C ILE A 277 23.93 -5.73 -32.28
N ASN A 278 23.99 -4.44 -32.62
CA ASN A 278 24.51 -3.99 -33.90
C ASN A 278 25.99 -4.36 -34.09
N GLY A 279 26.81 -4.27 -33.05
CA GLY A 279 28.21 -4.72 -33.11
C GLY A 279 28.34 -6.23 -33.39
N ILE A 280 27.44 -7.06 -32.84
CA ILE A 280 27.39 -8.50 -33.13
C ILE A 280 26.96 -8.74 -34.58
N ILE A 281 25.96 -8.01 -35.06
CA ILE A 281 25.46 -8.09 -36.43
C ILE A 281 26.56 -7.73 -37.44
N GLU A 282 27.26 -6.62 -37.21
CA GLU A 282 28.36 -6.17 -38.08
C GLU A 282 29.50 -7.19 -38.13
N ALA A 283 29.82 -7.82 -36.99
CA ALA A 283 30.84 -8.87 -36.93
C ALA A 283 30.43 -10.17 -37.63
N ALA A 284 29.13 -10.49 -37.70
CA ALA A 284 28.61 -11.67 -38.38
C ALA A 284 28.71 -11.54 -39.92
N GLY A 285 28.60 -10.33 -40.47
CA GLY A 285 28.76 -10.07 -41.91
C GLY A 285 27.62 -10.60 -42.79
N GLU A 286 26.45 -10.87 -42.19
CA GLU A 286 25.28 -11.45 -42.87
C GLU A 286 24.47 -10.42 -43.65
N GLU A 287 23.68 -10.90 -44.63
CA GLU A 287 22.77 -10.04 -45.39
C GLU A 287 21.62 -9.49 -44.53
N GLN A 288 21.12 -8.30 -44.88
CA GLN A 288 20.06 -7.61 -44.13
C GLN A 288 18.81 -8.48 -43.88
N GLN A 289 18.43 -9.32 -44.85
CA GLN A 289 17.27 -10.21 -44.69
C GLN A 289 17.50 -11.29 -43.62
N VAL A 290 18.70 -11.87 -43.58
CA VAL A 290 19.10 -12.88 -42.58
C VAL A 290 19.15 -12.24 -41.19
N VAL A 291 19.70 -11.03 -41.08
CA VAL A 291 19.74 -10.25 -39.83
C VAL A 291 18.33 -9.96 -39.30
N LEU A 292 17.43 -9.46 -40.15
CA LEU A 292 16.05 -9.18 -39.76
C LEU A 292 15.30 -10.46 -39.34
N GLY A 293 15.53 -11.58 -40.04
CA GLY A 293 15.01 -12.89 -39.67
C GLY A 293 15.50 -13.33 -38.28
N ALA A 294 16.80 -13.20 -38.00
CA ALA A 294 17.38 -13.53 -36.70
C ALA A 294 16.80 -12.67 -35.57
N LEU A 295 16.66 -11.35 -35.78
CA LEU A 295 16.04 -10.46 -34.80
C LEU A 295 14.56 -10.81 -34.55
N ALA A 296 13.82 -11.18 -35.60
CA ALA A 296 12.44 -11.64 -35.48
C ALA A 296 12.34 -12.94 -34.67
N GLN A 297 13.24 -13.91 -34.89
CA GLN A 297 13.30 -15.16 -34.12
C GLN A 297 13.63 -14.91 -32.63
N VAL A 298 14.60 -14.02 -32.34
CA VAL A 298 14.90 -13.61 -30.96
C VAL A 298 13.68 -12.93 -30.32
N GLY A 299 13.01 -12.04 -31.06
CA GLY A 299 11.78 -11.39 -30.61
C GLY A 299 10.66 -12.38 -30.30
N LEU A 300 10.43 -13.37 -31.16
CA LEU A 300 9.45 -14.45 -30.93
C LEU A 300 9.76 -15.25 -29.66
N LYS A 301 11.04 -15.57 -29.41
CA LYS A 301 11.46 -16.27 -28.17
C LYS A 301 11.17 -15.47 -26.91
N LEU A 302 11.38 -14.16 -26.95
CA LEU A 302 11.12 -13.27 -25.80
C LEU A 302 9.62 -13.18 -25.49
N VAL A 303 8.77 -13.24 -26.52
CA VAL A 303 7.31 -13.11 -26.38
C VAL A 303 6.63 -14.46 -26.12
N SER A 304 7.24 -15.57 -26.51
CA SER A 304 6.71 -16.94 -26.34
C SER A 304 7.79 -17.91 -25.85
N PRO A 305 8.14 -17.91 -24.54
CA PRO A 305 9.27 -18.70 -24.01
C PRO A 305 9.06 -20.22 -24.03
N GLN A 306 7.81 -20.70 -24.16
CA GLN A 306 7.43 -22.11 -23.97
C GLN A 306 7.34 -22.91 -25.29
N SER A 307 7.46 -22.27 -26.45
CA SER A 307 7.24 -22.91 -27.76
C SER A 307 8.52 -23.31 -28.50
N TRP A 308 9.68 -23.24 -27.84
CA TRP A 308 10.97 -23.58 -28.45
C TRP A 308 11.52 -24.89 -27.85
N ASN A 309 11.39 -26.00 -28.59
CA ASN A 309 12.16 -27.21 -28.36
C ASN A 309 13.35 -27.19 -29.33
N ALA A 310 14.58 -27.24 -28.81
CA ALA A 310 15.82 -27.24 -29.60
C ALA A 310 16.04 -28.52 -30.45
N ASN A 311 15.03 -29.39 -30.55
CA ASN A 311 15.09 -30.68 -31.26
C ASN A 311 14.31 -30.70 -32.59
N ASP A 312 13.62 -29.62 -32.97
CA ASP A 312 12.73 -29.65 -34.14
C ASP A 312 13.36 -29.23 -35.48
N GLU A 313 14.68 -28.99 -35.58
CA GLU A 313 15.32 -28.80 -36.89
C GLU A 313 16.71 -29.44 -36.97
N PHE A 314 16.80 -30.59 -37.67
CA PHE A 314 17.72 -30.89 -38.78
C PHE A 314 17.57 -32.37 -39.20
N GLU A 315 16.45 -32.75 -39.81
CA GLU A 315 16.45 -33.89 -40.75
C GLU A 315 16.49 -33.33 -42.17
N GLY A 316 17.71 -33.20 -42.70
CA GLY A 316 17.93 -32.98 -44.13
C GLY A 316 17.49 -34.21 -44.94
N PRO A 317 17.17 -34.06 -46.24
CA PRO A 317 16.68 -35.17 -47.05
C PRO A 317 17.76 -36.26 -47.17
N THR A 318 17.41 -37.48 -46.75
CA THR A 318 18.21 -38.66 -47.00
C THR A 318 18.19 -38.97 -48.49
N VAL A 319 19.34 -38.88 -49.13
CA VAL A 319 19.54 -39.28 -50.53
C VAL A 319 19.49 -40.82 -50.60
N GLN A 320 18.60 -41.36 -51.42
CA GLN A 320 18.74 -42.67 -52.07
C GLN A 320 18.87 -42.45 -53.57
#